data_AF-A0A0S2M5C1-F1
#
_entry.id   AF-A0A0S2M5C1-F1
#
_cell.length_a   1.000
_cell.length_b   1.000
_cell.length_c   1.000
_cell.angle_alpha   90.00
_cell.angle_beta   90.00
_cell.angle_gamma   90.00
#
_symmetry.space_group_name_H-M   'P 1'
#
loop_
_entity.id
_entity.type
_entity.pdbx_description
1 polymer ?
#
loop_
_entity_poly.entity_id
_entity_poly.type
_entity_poly.pdbx_seq_one_letter_code
_entity_poly.pdbx_strand_id
1 'polypeptide(L)'
;AVNDPVALKLTEDRWWISIADSDLLFWVKGLAYGYRLDVQVAEADVSPLGVQGPKADDLVARIFGDAIRNIKFFRFGWFDFNGVSMAVARSGYSKQGGFEIY
;
A
#
# COMPACT_ATOMS: atom_id res chain seq x y z
N ALA A 1 -18.69 11.19 3.48
CA ALA A 1 -17.22 11.11 3.60
C ALA A 1 -16.65 11.03 2.19
N VAL A 2 -15.45 11.57 1.92
CA VAL A 2 -14.84 11.54 0.57
C VAL A 2 -14.30 10.13 0.25
N ASN A 3 -13.62 9.49 1.20
CA ASN A 3 -13.10 8.11 1.08
C ASN A 3 -12.69 7.58 2.47
N ASP A 4 -12.28 6.32 2.56
CA ASP A 4 -11.70 5.66 3.74
C ASP A 4 -10.34 4.99 3.39
N PRO A 5 -9.32 5.79 3.03
CA PRO A 5 -8.11 5.28 2.42
C PRO A 5 -7.17 4.61 3.41
N VAL A 6 -6.35 3.68 2.89
CA VAL A 6 -5.13 3.21 3.56
C VAL A 6 -3.94 3.99 3.00
N ALA A 7 -3.03 4.41 3.87
CA ALA A 7 -1.83 5.14 3.48
C ALA A 7 -0.56 4.40 3.88
N LEU A 8 0.40 4.33 2.96
CA LEU A 8 1.75 3.81 3.18
C LEU A 8 2.74 4.97 3.23
N LYS A 9 3.36 5.20 4.39
CA LYS A 9 4.47 6.15 4.55
C LYS A 9 5.77 5.49 4.07
N LEU A 10 6.17 5.72 2.82
CA LEU A 10 7.35 5.09 2.21
C LEU A 10 8.65 5.70 2.74
N THR A 11 8.66 7.02 2.86
CA THR A 11 9.76 7.83 3.41
C THR A 11 9.17 8.97 4.24
N GLU A 12 10.01 9.84 4.81
CA GLU A 12 9.52 11.01 5.56
C GLU A 12 8.68 11.97 4.71
N ASP A 13 8.95 12.03 3.40
CA ASP A 13 8.37 12.95 2.42
C ASP A 13 7.53 12.28 1.33
N ARG A 14 7.38 10.94 1.34
CA ARG A 14 6.63 10.20 0.33
C ARG A 14 5.60 9.26 0.93
N TRP A 15 4.39 9.39 0.42
CA TRP A 15 3.24 8.59 0.81
C TRP A 15 2.54 8.02 -0.42
N TRP A 16 2.10 6.77 -0.34
CA TRP A 16 1.08 6.23 -1.21
C TRP A 16 -0.24 6.19 -0.47
N ILE A 17 -1.33 6.51 -1.16
CA ILE A 17 -2.69 6.54 -0.60
C ILE A 17 -3.55 5.71 -1.52
N SER A 18 -4.08 4.60 -1.01
CA SER A 18 -5.04 3.76 -1.72
C SER A 18 -6.40 4.46 -1.72
N ILE A 19 -6.88 4.86 -2.89
CA ILE A 19 -8.14 5.60 -3.08
C ILE A 19 -9.18 4.69 -3.73
N ALA A 20 -10.45 4.81 -3.33
CA ALA A 20 -11.55 4.08 -3.99
C ALA A 20 -11.98 4.72 -5.32
N ASP A 21 -11.73 6.02 -5.50
CA ASP A 21 -12.10 6.80 -6.69
C ASP A 21 -11.24 8.07 -6.83
N SER A 22 -11.47 8.82 -7.91
CA SER A 22 -10.76 10.06 -8.20
C SER A 22 -11.15 11.25 -7.31
N ASP A 23 -12.22 11.17 -6.54
CA ASP A 23 -12.69 12.32 -5.73
C ASP A 23 -11.67 12.64 -4.65
N LEU A 24 -11.07 11.63 -4.03
CA LEU A 24 -9.99 11.82 -3.07
C LEU A 24 -8.74 12.43 -3.72
N LEU A 25 -8.39 12.00 -4.94
CA LEU A 25 -7.27 12.57 -5.68
C LEU A 25 -7.47 14.06 -5.93
N PHE A 26 -8.67 14.47 -6.39
CA PHE A 26 -8.98 15.87 -6.62
C PHE A 26 -9.05 16.68 -5.33
N TRP A 27 -9.56 16.09 -4.24
CA TRP A 27 -9.56 16.71 -2.93
C TRP A 27 -8.15 17.01 -2.41
N VAL A 28 -7.22 16.03 -2.48
CA VAL A 28 -5.82 16.24 -2.09
C VAL A 28 -5.14 17.30 -2.95
N LYS A 29 -5.36 17.28 -4.28
CA LYS A 29 -4.85 18.32 -5.19
C LYS A 29 -5.38 19.71 -4.82
N GLY A 30 -6.66 19.82 -4.47
CA GLY A 30 -7.29 21.06 -4.04
C GLY A 30 -6.65 21.62 -2.76
N LEU A 31 -6.36 20.77 -1.78
CA LEU A 31 -5.65 21.19 -0.56
C LEU A 31 -4.22 21.65 -0.85
N ALA A 32 -3.46 20.85 -1.62
CA ALA A 32 -2.09 21.21 -1.97
C ALA A 32 -2.03 22.58 -2.66
N TYR A 33 -2.93 22.84 -3.60
CA TYR A 33 -3.04 24.12 -4.29
C TYR A 33 -3.50 25.26 -3.35
N GLY A 34 -4.58 25.04 -2.60
CA GLY A 34 -5.19 26.06 -1.74
C GLY A 34 -4.26 26.51 -0.60
N TYR A 35 -3.49 25.58 -0.03
CA TYR A 35 -2.50 25.87 1.00
C TYR A 35 -1.10 26.19 0.46
N ARG A 36 -0.90 26.17 -0.86
CA ARG A 36 0.40 26.39 -1.53
C ARG A 36 1.50 25.48 -0.97
N LEU A 37 1.17 24.20 -0.77
CA LEU A 37 2.12 23.21 -0.29
C LEU A 37 3.10 22.84 -1.41
N ASP A 38 4.36 22.69 -1.04
CA ASP A 38 5.39 22.14 -1.94
C ASP A 38 5.31 20.61 -1.94
N VAL A 39 4.35 20.08 -2.68
CA VAL A 39 4.10 18.63 -2.77
C VAL A 39 3.62 18.25 -4.16
N GLN A 40 4.07 17.10 -4.66
CA GLN A 40 3.57 16.50 -5.89
C GLN A 40 2.46 15.50 -5.59
N VAL A 41 1.34 15.61 -6.31
CA VAL A 41 0.18 14.72 -6.18
C VAL A 41 -0.12 14.09 -7.53
N ALA A 42 0.26 12.82 -7.67
CA ALA A 42 0.13 12.05 -8.91
C ALA A 42 -0.30 10.62 -8.62
N GLU A 43 -0.77 9.92 -9.65
CA GLU A 43 -0.97 8.48 -9.60
C GLU A 43 0.39 7.79 -9.43
N ALA A 44 0.45 6.84 -8.50
CA ALA A 44 1.66 6.06 -8.28
C ALA A 44 1.83 5.03 -9.40
N ASP A 45 3.06 4.86 -9.88
CA ASP A 45 3.41 3.81 -10.86
C ASP A 45 3.49 2.46 -10.15
N VAL A 46 2.33 1.95 -9.75
CA VAL A 46 2.19 0.73 -8.95
C VAL A 46 0.83 0.09 -9.18
N SER A 47 0.78 -1.25 -9.19
CA SER A 47 -0.45 -2.01 -9.40
C SER A 47 -0.68 -2.97 -8.24
N PRO A 48 -1.50 -2.59 -7.25
CA PRO A 48 -1.68 -3.40 -6.05
C PRO A 48 -2.29 -4.78 -6.34
N LEU A 49 -1.72 -5.82 -5.73
CA LEU A 49 -2.24 -7.18 -5.76
C LEU A 49 -2.59 -7.67 -4.35
N GLY A 50 -3.86 -8.00 -4.12
CA GLY A 50 -4.32 -8.59 -2.87
C GLY A 50 -4.19 -10.11 -2.85
N VAL A 51 -3.52 -10.65 -1.83
CA VAL A 51 -3.44 -12.10 -1.55
C VAL A 51 -4.10 -12.37 -0.20
N GLN A 52 -5.28 -12.98 -0.22
CA GLN A 52 -6.14 -13.09 0.96
C GLN A 52 -6.58 -14.53 1.22
N GLY A 53 -6.75 -14.89 2.50
CA GLY A 53 -7.27 -16.20 2.90
C GLY A 53 -6.35 -16.99 3.83
N PRO A 54 -6.80 -18.17 4.30
CA PRO A 54 -6.14 -18.93 5.36
C PRO A 54 -4.74 -19.46 4.99
N LYS A 55 -4.38 -19.43 3.70
CA LYS A 55 -3.06 -19.86 3.19
C LYS A 55 -2.22 -18.69 2.66
N ALA A 56 -2.65 -17.44 2.86
CA ALA A 56 -1.95 -16.28 2.33
C ALA A 56 -0.52 -16.18 2.85
N ASP A 57 -0.32 -16.41 4.15
CA ASP A 57 1.01 -16.43 4.78
C ASP A 57 1.96 -17.43 4.12
N ASP A 58 1.51 -18.67 3.89
CA ASP A 58 2.32 -19.70 3.26
C ASP A 58 2.59 -19.41 1.78
N LEU A 59 1.61 -18.85 1.06
CA LEU A 59 1.76 -18.51 -0.35
C LEU A 59 2.75 -17.37 -0.54
N VAL A 60 2.61 -16.28 0.22
CA VAL A 60 3.47 -15.10 0.09
C VAL A 60 4.89 -15.42 0.59
N ALA A 61 5.04 -16.22 1.66
CA ALA A 61 6.35 -16.65 2.14
C ALA A 61 7.12 -17.52 1.13
N ARG A 62 6.42 -18.32 0.31
CA ARG A 62 7.06 -19.08 -0.78
C ARG A 62 7.65 -18.19 -1.88
N ILE A 63 7.17 -16.97 -2.01
CA ILE A 63 7.59 -16.01 -3.05
C ILE A 63 8.67 -15.07 -2.50
N PHE A 64 8.45 -14.49 -1.32
CA PHE A 64 9.30 -13.44 -0.74
C PHE A 64 10.17 -13.91 0.44
N GLY A 65 10.04 -15.18 0.85
CA GLY A 65 10.72 -15.76 2.01
C GLY A 65 9.96 -15.59 3.33
N ASP A 66 10.40 -16.31 4.37
CA ASP A 66 9.70 -16.38 5.66
C ASP A 66 9.71 -15.07 6.46
N ALA A 67 10.58 -14.12 6.12
CA ALA A 67 10.63 -12.81 6.77
C ALA A 67 9.30 -12.05 6.66
N ILE A 68 8.50 -12.30 5.61
CA ILE A 68 7.18 -11.69 5.43
C ILE A 68 6.21 -11.98 6.59
N ARG A 69 6.37 -13.15 7.23
CA ARG A 69 5.47 -13.57 8.32
C ARG A 69 5.59 -12.65 9.54
N ASN A 70 6.74 -11.98 9.70
CA ASN A 70 7.01 -11.05 10.80
C ASN A 70 6.37 -9.67 10.62
N ILE A 71 5.84 -9.37 9.43
CA ILE A 71 5.12 -8.13 9.19
C ILE A 71 3.86 -8.12 10.04
N LYS A 72 3.75 -7.12 10.92
CA LYS A 72 2.58 -6.95 11.79
C LYS A 72 1.43 -6.34 11.00
N PHE A 73 0.21 -6.53 11.50
CA PHE A 73 -1.00 -5.94 10.92
C PHE A 73 -0.84 -4.42 10.73
N PHE A 74 -1.24 -3.92 9.55
CA PHE A 74 -1.05 -2.52 9.12
C PHE A 74 0.42 -2.05 9.14
N ARG A 75 1.35 -2.97 8.88
CA ARG A 75 2.74 -2.65 8.55
C ARG A 75 3.08 -3.23 7.18
N PHE A 76 4.15 -2.71 6.60
CA PHE A 76 4.72 -3.22 5.35
C PHE A 76 6.24 -3.32 5.47
N GLY A 77 6.85 -4.05 4.53
CA GLY A 77 8.28 -4.11 4.35
C GLY A 77 8.64 -4.17 2.87
N TRP A 78 9.92 -3.98 2.56
CA TRP A 78 10.44 -4.09 1.20
C TRP A 78 11.05 -5.47 0.99
N PHE A 79 10.68 -6.12 -0.10
CA PHE A 79 11.13 -7.46 -0.45
C PHE A 79 11.54 -7.50 -1.93
N ASP A 80 12.53 -8.32 -2.25
CA ASP A 80 12.92 -8.55 -3.64
C ASP A 80 12.03 -9.63 -4.27
N PHE A 81 11.60 -9.38 -5.50
CA PHE A 81 11.06 -10.40 -6.38
C PHE A 81 11.66 -10.23 -7.78
N ASN A 82 12.52 -11.17 -8.17
CA ASN A 82 13.22 -11.15 -9.46
C ASN A 82 13.98 -9.83 -9.73
N GLY A 83 14.63 -9.25 -8.72
CA GLY A 83 15.37 -7.99 -8.84
C GLY A 83 14.51 -6.73 -8.76
N VAL A 84 13.19 -6.86 -8.52
CA VAL A 84 12.27 -5.74 -8.30
C VAL A 84 11.98 -5.62 -6.81
N SER A 85 12.26 -4.46 -6.24
CA SER A 85 11.91 -4.17 -4.85
C SER A 85 10.43 -3.80 -4.75
N MET A 86 9.66 -4.65 -4.06
CA MET A 86 8.22 -4.53 -3.89
C MET A 86 7.88 -4.24 -2.43
N ALA A 87 6.90 -3.37 -2.20
CA ALA A 87 6.38 -3.13 -0.87
C ALA A 87 5.28 -4.17 -0.59
N VAL A 88 5.44 -4.96 0.46
CA VAL A 88 4.44 -5.96 0.85
C VAL A 88 3.87 -5.58 2.20
N ALA A 89 2.57 -5.30 2.24
CA ALA A 89 1.85 -4.88 3.43
C ALA A 89 0.99 -6.03 3.97
N ARG A 90 0.95 -6.20 5.30
CA ARG A 90 -0.05 -7.07 5.94
C ARG A 90 -1.33 -6.26 6.17
N SER A 91 -2.16 -6.26 5.14
CA SER A 91 -3.47 -5.61 5.09
C SER A 91 -4.43 -6.47 4.27
N GLY A 92 -5.71 -6.08 4.26
CA GLY A 92 -6.71 -6.80 3.49
C GLY A 92 -8.12 -6.44 3.89
N TYR A 93 -9.02 -6.50 2.91
CA TYR A 93 -10.45 -6.34 3.12
C TYR A 93 -11.13 -7.64 3.58
N SER A 94 -10.43 -8.78 3.47
CA SER A 94 -10.98 -10.07 3.88
C SER A 94 -10.92 -10.24 5.40
N LYS A 95 -11.92 -10.92 5.99
CA LYS A 95 -11.90 -11.31 7.41
C LYS A 95 -10.86 -12.39 7.74
N GLN A 96 -10.18 -12.94 6.72
CA GLN A 96 -9.30 -14.10 6.83
C GLN A 96 -7.82 -13.69 6.89
N GLY A 97 -7.53 -12.38 6.86
CA GLY A 97 -6.17 -11.85 6.76
C GLY A 97 -5.56 -12.05 5.38
N GLY A 98 -4.40 -11.42 5.18
CA GLY A 98 -3.68 -11.49 3.92
C GLY A 98 -2.63 -10.40 3.80
N PHE A 99 -2.22 -10.18 2.55
CA PHE A 99 -1.25 -9.18 2.17
C PHE A 99 -1.74 -8.38 0.96
N GLU A 100 -1.21 -7.17 0.82
CA GLU A 100 -1.24 -6.37 -0.40
C GLU A 100 0.19 -6.19 -0.87
N ILE A 101 0.45 -6.50 -2.13
CA ILE A 101 1.74 -6.33 -2.79
C ILE A 101 1.63 -5.11 -3.68
N TYR A 102 2.55 -4.17 -3.50
CA TYR A 102 2.69 -2.94 -4.27
C TYR A 102 3.99 -3.02 -5.06
#